data_AF-A0A8X6S4J2-F1
#
_entry.id   AF-A0A8X6S4J2-F1
#
_cell.length_a   1.000
_cell.length_b   1.000
_cell.length_c   1.000
_cell.angle_alpha   90.00
_cell.angle_beta   90.00
_cell.angle_gamma   90.00
#
_symmetry.space_group_name_H-M   'P 1'
#
loop_
_entity.id
_entity.type
_entity.pdbx_description
1 polymer ?
#
loop_
_entity_poly.entity_id
_entity_poly.type
_entity_poly.pdbx_seq_one_letter_code
_entity_poly.pdbx_strand_id
1 'polypeptide(L)'
;MKTRIFLNSYTTKGSVNGHEIDILRDTGATIDLVCAKYINPSSFSGENVWVKQPLSPELVCLPLAVVEISGNFGTVQTKAAVCGNHLNQHGRYLLGNKTAELIKGNLGYNFLPVEILNAVQTRSQVKAAREERGIDSGDAKKGKMRL
;
A
#
# COMPACT_ATOMS: atom_id res chain seq x y z
N MET A 1 16.78 13.20 11.89
CA MET A 1 16.09 12.96 10.60
C MET A 1 14.66 12.56 10.87
N LYS A 2 13.66 13.31 10.42
CA LYS A 2 12.26 12.84 10.44
C LYS A 2 12.11 11.81 9.33
N THR A 3 11.97 10.53 9.67
CA THR A 3 11.69 9.45 8.72
C THR A 3 10.38 9.81 8.01
N ARG A 4 10.46 10.29 6.77
CA ARG A 4 9.28 10.51 5.94
C ARG A 4 8.75 9.12 5.58
N ILE A 5 7.75 8.66 6.31
CA ILE A 5 7.05 7.43 5.95
C ILE A 5 6.09 7.78 4.81
N PHE A 6 6.65 7.85 3.60
CA PHE A 6 6.01 8.36 2.37
C PHE A 6 4.64 7.74 2.08
N LEU A 7 4.42 6.49 2.54
CA LEU A 7 3.22 5.73 2.25
C LEU A 7 2.11 5.88 3.30
N ASN A 8 2.33 6.54 4.43
CA ASN A 8 1.34 6.59 5.53
C ASN A 8 0.05 7.33 5.18
N SER A 9 0.09 8.33 4.30
CA SER A 9 -1.12 9.01 3.82
C SER A 9 -1.98 8.12 2.93
N TYR A 10 -1.40 7.03 2.40
CA TYR A 10 -2.05 6.09 1.48
C TYR A 10 -2.44 4.78 2.18
N THR A 11 -2.26 4.70 3.51
CA THR A 11 -2.68 3.55 4.30
C THR A 11 -3.96 3.84 5.03
N THR A 12 -4.82 2.82 5.15
CA THR A 12 -5.99 2.85 6.02
C THR A 12 -5.78 1.92 7.20
N LYS A 13 -6.30 2.29 8.37
CA LYS A 13 -6.30 1.42 9.54
C LYS A 13 -7.19 0.21 9.33
N GLY A 14 -6.73 -0.95 9.76
CA GLY A 14 -7.48 -2.19 9.71
C GLY A 14 -6.86 -3.23 10.63
N SER A 15 -7.28 -4.48 10.45
CA SER A 15 -6.70 -5.62 11.15
C SER A 15 -6.53 -6.82 10.24
N VAL A 16 -5.57 -7.67 10.57
CA VAL A 16 -5.33 -8.97 9.93
C VAL A 16 -5.28 -10.01 11.04
N ASN A 17 -6.16 -11.01 11.00
CA ASN A 17 -6.30 -12.04 12.02
C ASN A 17 -6.38 -11.45 13.45
N GLY A 18 -7.09 -10.32 13.61
CA GLY A 18 -7.21 -9.60 14.88
C GLY A 18 -6.05 -8.68 15.26
N HIS A 19 -4.93 -8.68 14.51
CA HIS A 19 -3.82 -7.77 14.75
C HIS A 19 -4.04 -6.44 14.03
N GLU A 20 -3.99 -5.32 14.76
CA GLU A 20 -4.06 -3.98 14.16
C GLU A 20 -2.87 -3.73 13.22
N ILE A 21 -3.17 -3.27 12.01
CA ILE A 21 -2.18 -3.07 10.96
C ILE A 21 -2.62 -1.99 9.97
N ASP A 22 -1.63 -1.31 9.37
CA ASP A 22 -1.87 -0.39 8.26
C ASP A 22 -2.03 -1.18 6.96
N ILE A 23 -3.15 -0.96 6.26
CA ILE A 23 -3.48 -1.57 4.97
C ILE A 23 -3.15 -0.59 3.86
N LEU A 24 -2.25 -0.97 2.95
CA LEU A 24 -1.93 -0.22 1.74
C LEU A 24 -2.62 -0.87 0.54
N ARG A 25 -3.42 -0.10 -0.20
CA ARG A 25 -3.97 -0.56 -1.48
C ARG A 25 -2.89 -0.53 -2.55
N ASP A 26 -2.56 -1.69 -3.10
CA ASP A 26 -1.61 -1.79 -4.22
C ASP A 26 -2.32 -2.26 -5.49
N THR A 27 -2.63 -1.32 -6.39
CA THR A 27 -3.25 -1.63 -7.67
C THR A 27 -2.34 -2.41 -8.63
N GLY A 28 -1.03 -2.43 -8.38
CA GLY A 28 -0.07 -3.25 -9.12
C GLY A 28 0.03 -4.68 -8.61
N ALA A 29 -0.49 -4.97 -7.41
CA ALA A 29 -0.46 -6.30 -6.83
C ALA A 29 -1.68 -7.14 -7.26
N THR A 30 -1.43 -8.30 -7.85
CA THR A 30 -2.49 -9.25 -8.21
C THR A 30 -3.03 -10.01 -6.98
N ILE A 31 -2.16 -10.28 -6.00
CA ILE A 31 -2.46 -11.00 -4.76
C ILE A 31 -2.01 -10.18 -3.56
N ASP A 32 -2.67 -10.38 -2.42
CA ASP A 32 -2.29 -9.72 -1.18
C ASP A 32 -0.92 -10.21 -0.67
N LEU A 33 -0.25 -9.35 0.09
CA LEU A 33 1.02 -9.67 0.76
C LEU A 33 0.92 -9.36 2.26
N VAL A 34 1.33 -10.31 3.08
CA VAL A 34 1.31 -10.20 4.54
C VAL A 34 2.59 -10.77 5.14
N CYS A 35 3.05 -10.16 6.23
CA CYS A 35 4.19 -10.69 6.97
C CYS A 35 3.80 -11.94 7.79
N ALA A 36 4.68 -12.95 7.78
CA ALA A 36 4.53 -14.19 8.55
C ALA A 36 4.22 -13.97 10.04
N LYS A 37 4.69 -12.87 10.63
CA LYS A 37 4.42 -12.54 12.04
C LYS A 37 2.93 -12.36 12.39
N TYR A 38 2.08 -12.10 11.40
CA TYR A 38 0.63 -11.94 11.58
C TYR A 38 -0.16 -13.22 11.26
N ILE A 39 0.54 -14.30 10.94
CA ILE A 39 -0.05 -15.54 10.45
C ILE A 39 0.12 -16.64 11.49
N ASN A 40 -0.99 -17.27 11.88
CA ASN A 40 -0.94 -18.48 12.68
C ASN A 40 -0.49 -19.66 11.80
N PRO A 41 0.35 -20.58 12.31
CA PRO A 41 0.79 -21.74 11.54
C PRO A 41 -0.34 -22.61 10.95
N SER A 42 -1.51 -22.65 11.61
CA SER A 42 -2.69 -23.37 11.13
C SER A 42 -3.41 -22.68 9.97
N SER A 43 -3.11 -21.40 9.71
CA SER A 43 -3.72 -20.62 8.62
C SER A 43 -3.05 -20.84 7.27
N PHE A 44 -1.91 -21.52 7.22
CA PHE A 44 -1.25 -21.86 5.95
C PHE A 44 -2.09 -22.88 5.18
N SER A 45 -2.31 -22.59 3.90
CA SER A 45 -3.12 -23.43 3.00
C SER A 45 -2.38 -24.66 2.45
N GLY A 46 -1.06 -24.73 2.63
CA GLY A 46 -0.20 -25.71 1.97
C GLY A 46 0.12 -25.38 0.51
N GLU A 47 -0.52 -24.35 -0.06
CA GLU A 47 -0.27 -23.86 -1.41
C GLU A 47 0.87 -22.82 -1.43
N ASN A 48 1.50 -22.66 -2.59
CA ASN A 48 2.49 -21.61 -2.84
C ASN A 48 2.14 -20.82 -4.11
N VAL A 49 2.64 -19.59 -4.20
CA VAL A 49 2.50 -18.71 -5.35
C VAL A 49 3.86 -18.18 -5.79
N TRP A 50 4.10 -18.13 -7.10
CA TRP A 50 5.27 -17.47 -7.67
C TRP A 50 4.98 -15.99 -7.87
N VAL A 51 5.77 -15.13 -7.23
CA VAL A 51 5.61 -13.68 -7.27
C VAL A 51 6.81 -13.05 -7.96
N LYS A 52 6.54 -12.17 -8.93
CA LYS A 52 7.54 -11.31 -9.56
C LYS A 52 7.59 -9.97 -8.82
N GLN A 53 8.74 -9.61 -8.27
CA GLN A 53 8.91 -8.30 -7.64
C GLN A 53 9.23 -7.22 -8.69
N PRO A 54 8.77 -5.96 -8.52
CA PRO A 54 8.98 -4.92 -9.54
C PRO A 54 10.44 -4.63 -9.89
N LEU A 55 11.35 -4.78 -8.92
CA LEU A 55 12.77 -4.46 -9.04
C LEU A 55 13.67 -5.70 -9.18
N SER A 56 13.09 -6.90 -9.24
CA SER A 56 13.86 -8.15 -9.38
C SER A 56 13.42 -8.89 -10.64
N PRO A 57 14.38 -9.37 -11.46
CA PRO A 57 14.06 -10.26 -12.56
C PRO A 57 13.65 -11.66 -12.07
N GLU A 58 14.00 -12.02 -10.83
CA GLU A 58 13.75 -13.35 -10.26
C GLU A 58 12.31 -13.50 -9.76
N LEU A 59 11.78 -14.72 -9.91
CA LEU A 59 10.52 -15.12 -9.30
C LEU A 59 10.79 -15.70 -7.92
N VAL A 60 10.00 -15.28 -6.93
CA VAL A 60 10.08 -15.79 -5.57
C VAL A 60 8.85 -16.65 -5.29
N CYS A 61 9.06 -17.88 -4.80
CA CYS A 61 7.99 -18.74 -4.34
C CYS A 61 7.62 -18.36 -2.90
N LEU A 62 6.38 -17.95 -2.66
CA LEU A 62 5.86 -17.58 -1.35
C LEU A 62 4.71 -18.50 -0.94
N PRO A 63 4.63 -18.95 0.32
CA PRO A 63 3.50 -19.73 0.81
C PRO A 63 2.24 -18.87 0.92
N LEU A 64 1.09 -19.51 0.74
CA LEU A 64 -0.21 -18.89 0.87
C LEU A 64 -0.84 -19.21 2.23
N ALA A 65 -1.40 -18.19 2.86
CA ALA A 65 -2.21 -18.33 4.07
C ALA A 65 -3.61 -17.75 3.86
N VAL A 66 -4.60 -18.38 4.48
CA VAL A 66 -5.94 -17.82 4.61
C VAL A 66 -5.90 -16.79 5.72
N VAL A 67 -6.30 -15.57 5.42
CA VAL A 67 -6.30 -14.44 6.33
C VAL A 67 -7.68 -13.82 6.40
N GLU A 68 -8.07 -13.42 7.61
CA GLU A 68 -9.21 -12.54 7.80
C GLU A 68 -8.71 -11.10 7.88
N ILE A 69 -9.13 -10.27 6.93
CA ILE A 69 -8.82 -8.85 6.93
C ILE A 69 -10.06 -8.04 7.27
N SER A 70 -9.88 -7.04 8.11
CA SER A 70 -10.95 -6.11 8.46
C SER A 70 -10.49 -4.67 8.30
N GLY A 71 -11.41 -3.80 7.97
CA GLY A 71 -11.23 -2.34 7.97
C GLY A 71 -12.60 -1.68 7.92
N ASN A 72 -12.68 -0.40 7.62
CA ASN A 72 -14.00 0.22 7.38
C ASN A 72 -14.69 -0.27 6.07
N PHE A 73 -14.07 -1.22 5.35
CA PHE A 73 -14.73 -2.03 4.33
C PHE A 73 -15.51 -3.23 4.90
N GLY A 74 -15.51 -3.46 6.23
CA GLY A 74 -16.02 -4.67 6.84
C GLY A 74 -14.94 -5.76 6.94
N THR A 75 -15.36 -7.01 7.13
CA THR A 75 -14.48 -8.17 7.31
C THR A 75 -14.58 -9.10 6.11
N VAL A 76 -13.43 -9.51 5.56
CA VAL A 76 -13.33 -10.41 4.41
C VAL A 76 -12.25 -11.45 4.67
N GLN A 77 -12.55 -12.71 4.37
CA GLN A 77 -11.55 -13.77 4.34
C GLN A 77 -10.96 -13.90 2.93
N THR A 78 -9.64 -13.95 2.82
CA THR A 78 -8.92 -14.04 1.55
C THR A 78 -7.64 -14.86 1.68
N LYS A 79 -7.00 -15.18 0.54
CA LYS A 79 -5.67 -15.81 0.50
C LYS A 79 -4.61 -14.76 0.24
N ALA A 80 -3.60 -14.69 1.10
CA ALA A 80 -2.47 -13.78 0.97
C ALA A 80 -1.15 -14.55 0.85
N ALA A 81 -0.24 -14.02 0.05
CA ALA A 81 1.14 -14.47 0.02
C ALA A 81 1.85 -14.02 1.29
N VAL A 82 2.60 -14.94 1.91
CA VAL A 82 3.26 -14.69 3.18
C VAL A 82 4.74 -14.40 2.95
N CYS A 83 5.17 -13.20 3.32
CA CYS A 83 6.58 -12.80 3.25
C CYS A 83 7.27 -12.96 4.61
N GLY A 84 8.59 -13.17 4.58
CA GLY A 84 9.38 -13.30 5.80
C GLY A 84 9.47 -12.00 6.60
N ASN A 85 9.74 -12.11 7.90
CA ASN A 85 9.79 -10.98 8.84
C ASN A 85 10.77 -9.87 8.45
N HIS A 86 11.83 -10.20 7.71
CA HIS A 86 12.84 -9.25 7.23
C HIS A 86 12.28 -8.24 6.20
N LEU A 87 11.19 -8.58 5.51
CA LEU A 87 10.53 -7.69 4.54
C LEU A 87 9.48 -6.78 5.19
N ASN A 88 9.25 -6.93 6.50
CA ASN A 88 8.21 -6.22 7.23
C ASN A 88 8.68 -4.86 7.79
N GLN A 89 9.42 -4.08 7.01
CA GLN A 89 10.09 -2.85 7.48
C GLN A 89 9.11 -1.81 8.05
N HIS A 90 7.83 -1.88 7.70
CA HIS A 90 6.80 -0.96 8.19
C HIS A 90 5.54 -1.63 8.74
N GLY A 91 5.50 -2.96 8.88
CA GLY A 91 4.32 -3.61 9.47
C GLY A 91 3.04 -3.34 8.69
N ARG A 92 3.06 -3.43 7.35
CA ARG A 92 1.88 -3.15 6.52
C ARG A 92 1.36 -4.41 5.84
N TYR A 93 0.05 -4.44 5.62
CA TYR A 93 -0.60 -5.39 4.73
C TYR A 93 -0.72 -4.75 3.34
N LEU A 94 -0.33 -5.46 2.29
CA LEU A 94 -0.58 -5.01 0.91
C LEU A 94 -1.86 -5.67 0.40
N LEU A 95 -2.85 -4.85 0.09
CA LEU A 95 -4.12 -5.29 -0.45
C LEU A 95 -4.07 -5.25 -1.97
N GLY A 96 -4.09 -6.43 -2.57
CA GLY A 96 -4.07 -6.67 -4.00
C GLY A 96 -5.45 -6.61 -4.66
N ASN A 97 -5.44 -6.71 -5.98
CA ASN A 97 -6.61 -6.51 -6.83
C ASN A 97 -7.72 -7.53 -6.59
N LYS A 98 -7.36 -8.81 -6.42
CA LYS A 98 -8.33 -9.88 -6.18
C LYS A 98 -9.21 -9.61 -4.95
N THR A 99 -8.60 -9.21 -3.84
CA THR A 99 -9.33 -8.92 -2.60
C THR A 99 -10.08 -7.60 -2.68
N ALA A 100 -9.53 -6.61 -3.38
CA ALA A 100 -10.24 -5.35 -3.64
C ALA A 100 -11.54 -5.56 -4.43
N GLU A 101 -11.52 -6.46 -5.41
CA GLU A 101 -12.71 -6.84 -6.19
C GLU A 101 -13.75 -7.56 -5.32
N LEU A 102 -13.31 -8.47 -4.44
CA LEU A 102 -14.20 -9.13 -3.47
C LEU A 102 -14.89 -8.12 -2.54
N ILE A 103 -14.13 -7.13 -2.04
CA ILE A 103 -14.66 -6.06 -1.18
C ILE A 103 -15.70 -5.22 -1.94
N LYS A 104 -15.39 -4.82 -3.19
CA LYS A 104 -16.32 -4.04 -4.03
C LYS A 104 -17.61 -4.81 -4.30
N GLY A 105 -17.51 -6.09 -4.66
CA GLY A 105 -18.64 -6.92 -5.04
C GLY A 105 -19.55 -7.28 -3.87
N ASN A 106 -18.98 -7.66 -2.71
CA ASN A 106 -19.77 -8.14 -1.58
C ASN A 106 -20.33 -7.03 -0.70
N LEU A 107 -19.64 -5.89 -0.62
CA LEU A 107 -19.92 -4.89 0.42
C LEU A 107 -20.29 -3.52 -0.16
N GLY A 108 -20.29 -3.36 -1.49
CA GLY A 108 -20.73 -2.14 -2.18
C GLY A 108 -19.89 -0.89 -1.87
N TYR A 109 -18.75 -1.05 -1.17
CA TYR A 109 -17.93 0.07 -0.73
C TYR A 109 -16.88 0.46 -1.76
N ASN A 110 -16.84 1.74 -2.12
CA ASN A 110 -15.69 2.39 -2.77
C ASN A 110 -14.64 2.73 -1.69
N PHE A 111 -14.09 1.70 -1.05
CA PHE A 111 -13.46 1.91 0.25
C PHE A 111 -12.13 2.68 0.23
N LEU A 112 -11.43 2.70 -0.90
CA LEU A 112 -10.17 3.41 -1.00
C LEU A 112 -10.26 4.33 -2.21
N PRO A 113 -10.19 5.67 -2.04
CA PRO A 113 -9.79 6.49 -3.15
C PRO A 113 -8.47 5.91 -3.61
N VAL A 114 -8.46 5.35 -4.83
CA VAL A 114 -7.22 4.95 -5.47
C VAL A 114 -6.53 6.27 -5.77
N GLU A 115 -5.83 6.82 -4.79
CA GLU A 115 -4.81 7.81 -5.05
C GLU A 115 -3.76 7.07 -5.86
N ILE A 116 -3.82 7.27 -7.17
CA ILE A 116 -2.92 6.65 -8.13
C ILE A 116 -1.50 7.06 -7.73
N LEU A 117 -0.76 6.15 -7.08
CA LEU A 117 0.66 6.27 -6.82
C LEU A 117 1.48 6.02 -8.11
N ASN A 118 1.08 6.62 -9.22
CA ASN A 118 1.96 6.77 -10.37
C ASN A 118 2.51 8.17 -10.32
N ALA A 119 3.78 8.31 -9.93
CA ALA A 119 4.78 8.94 -10.80
C ALA A 119 6.02 9.35 -10.00
N VAL A 120 7.17 9.10 -10.61
CA VAL A 120 8.23 10.10 -10.66
C VAL A 120 7.58 11.42 -11.11
N GLN A 121 7.20 12.26 -10.16
CA GLN A 121 6.75 13.61 -10.49
C GLN A 121 7.97 14.39 -10.93
N THR A 122 8.00 14.75 -12.21
CA THR A 122 9.02 15.67 -12.70
C THR A 122 8.76 17.05 -12.09
N ARG A 123 9.82 17.87 -11.97
CA ARG A 123 9.70 19.23 -11.40
C ARG A 123 8.62 20.08 -12.07
N SER A 124 8.32 19.84 -13.35
CA SER A 124 7.26 20.54 -14.09
C SER A 124 5.86 20.15 -13.63
N GLN A 125 5.60 18.86 -13.36
CA GLN A 125 4.31 18.38 -12.88
C GLN A 125 4.00 18.88 -11.45
N VAL A 126 5.02 18.99 -10.59
CA VAL A 126 4.88 19.57 -9.24
C VAL A 126 4.53 21.07 -9.30
N LYS A 127 5.09 21.81 -10.27
CA LYS A 127 4.74 23.22 -10.48
C LYS A 127 3.29 23.39 -10.95
N ALA A 128 2.88 22.63 -11.96
CA ALA A 128 1.50 22.66 -12.47
C ALA A 128 0.48 22.31 -11.38
N ALA A 129 0.74 21.26 -10.59
CA ALA A 129 -0.16 20.87 -9.49
C ALA A 129 -0.20 21.88 -8.32
N ARG A 130 0.82 22.75 -8.16
CA ARG A 130 0.83 23.84 -7.16
C ARG A 130 0.07 25.07 -7.65
N GLU A 131 0.19 25.37 -8.95
CA GLU A 131 -0.57 26.42 -9.62
C GLU A 131 -2.08 26.09 -9.65
N GLU A 132 -2.45 24.84 -9.92
CA GLU A 132 -3.84 24.36 -9.88
C GLU A 132 -4.44 24.36 -8.46
N ARG A 133 -3.62 24.21 -7.41
CA ARG A 133 -4.07 24.24 -6.00
C ARG A 133 -4.12 25.65 -5.40
N GLY A 134 -3.83 26.70 -6.18
CA GLY A 134 -3.90 28.08 -5.70
C GLY A 134 -3.03 28.36 -4.47
N ILE A 135 -1.89 27.67 -4.33
CA ILE A 135 -0.91 28.02 -3.28
C ILE A 135 -0.05 29.14 -3.85
N ASP A 136 -0.50 30.37 -3.66
CA ASP A 136 0.28 31.57 -3.93
C ASP A 136 1.57 31.50 -3.11
N SER A 137 2.70 31.38 -3.80
CA SER A 137 4.02 31.44 -3.19
C SER A 137 4.32 32.89 -2.83
N GLY A 138 3.90 33.28 -1.64
CA GLY A 138 4.34 34.51 -0.98
C GLY A 138 5.86 34.53 -0.79
N ASP A 139 6.44 35.63 -1.28
CA ASP A 139 7.71 36.24 -0.87
C ASP A 139 9.04 35.60 -1.28
N ALA A 140 9.38 35.72 -2.56
CA ALA A 140 10.76 35.93 -2.97
C ALA A 140 11.18 37.40 -2.70
N LYS A 141 11.78 37.66 -1.53
CA LYS A 141 12.48 38.94 -1.29
C LYS A 141 13.61 39.10 -2.31
N LYS A 142 13.39 39.98 -3.30
CA LYS A 142 14.41 40.48 -4.23
C LYS A 142 15.52 41.19 -3.44
N GLY A 143 16.66 40.52 -3.29
CA GLY A 143 17.93 41.17 -2.99
C GLY A 143 18.39 41.96 -4.21
N LYS A 144 18.27 43.29 -4.15
CA LYS A 144 18.77 44.24 -5.15
C LYS A 144 20.30 44.28 -5.03
N MET A 145 21.02 43.71 -5.98
CA MET A 145 22.45 44.02 -6.17
C MET A 145 22.53 45.24 -7.09
N ARG A 146 22.96 46.38 -6.54
CA ARG A 146 23.38 47.54 -7.35
C ARG A 146 24.77 47.23 -7.92
N LEU A 147 24.94 47.59 -9.19
CA LEU A 147 26.18 47.55 -9.97
C LEU A 147 27.36 48.17 -9.21
#